data_AF-F3LJ76-F1
#
_entry.id   AF-F3LJ76-F1
#
_cell.length_a   1.000
_cell.length_b   1.000
_cell.length_c   1.000
_cell.angle_alpha   90.00
_cell.angle_beta   90.00
_cell.angle_gamma   90.00
#
_symmetry.space_group_name_H-M   'P 1'
#
loop_
_entity.id
_entity.type
_entity.pdbx_description
1 polymer ?
#
loop_
_entity_poly.entity_id
_entity_poly.type
_entity_poly.pdbx_seq_one_letter_code
_entity_poly.pdbx_strand_id
1 'polypeptide(L)'
;MKKPLTNKSGDVREVSGDDMLDFRPAHEVDPEFVAHSKKVRGLQKKPTKESVSIRLSPEVVEFFRGQGRGWQSKVDDILKSHVSSHR
;
A
#
# COMPACT_ATOMS: atom_id res chain seq x y z
N MET A 1 -46.07 -2.36 -8.75
CA MET A 1 -45.38 -2.34 -7.43
C MET A 1 -44.06 -3.06 -7.58
N LYS A 2 -42.92 -2.48 -7.16
CA LYS A 2 -41.61 -3.15 -7.22
C LYS A 2 -41.67 -4.42 -6.36
N LYS A 3 -41.16 -5.55 -6.86
CA LYS A 3 -41.07 -6.79 -6.06
C LYS A 3 -40.16 -6.54 -4.86
N PRO A 4 -40.51 -7.01 -3.65
CA PRO A 4 -39.66 -6.86 -2.48
C PRO A 4 -38.28 -7.47 -2.74
N LEU A 5 -37.24 -6.87 -2.16
CA LEU A 5 -35.85 -7.29 -2.35
C LEU A 5 -35.58 -8.69 -1.79
N THR A 6 -36.27 -9.07 -0.71
CA THR A 6 -36.07 -10.34 -0.01
C THR A 6 -37.39 -11.11 0.11
N ASN A 7 -37.35 -12.43 -0.09
CA ASN A 7 -38.52 -13.31 0.08
C ASN A 7 -38.68 -13.80 1.54
N LYS A 8 -39.73 -14.58 1.84
CA LYS A 8 -39.98 -15.11 3.20
C LYS A 8 -38.90 -16.09 3.69
N SER A 9 -38.14 -16.69 2.78
CA SER A 9 -37.03 -17.60 3.08
C SER A 9 -35.71 -16.86 3.35
N GLY A 10 -35.67 -15.53 3.13
CA GLY A 10 -34.47 -14.71 3.29
C GLY A 10 -33.62 -14.57 2.02
N ASP A 11 -34.06 -15.14 0.88
CA ASP A 11 -33.31 -15.02 -0.36
C ASP A 11 -33.49 -13.64 -0.98
N VAL A 12 -32.38 -13.07 -1.45
CA VAL A 12 -32.35 -11.79 -2.15
C VAL A 12 -32.60 -12.03 -3.63
N ARG A 13 -33.56 -11.30 -4.21
CA ARG A 13 -33.82 -11.38 -5.66
C ARG A 13 -32.66 -10.81 -6.48
N GLU A 14 -32.57 -11.19 -7.75
CA GLU A 14 -31.62 -10.60 -8.67
C GLU A 14 -31.84 -9.09 -8.82
N VAL A 15 -30.71 -8.37 -9.00
CA VAL A 15 -30.68 -6.93 -9.28
C VAL A 15 -31.17 -6.71 -10.71
N SER A 16 -32.19 -5.86 -10.88
CA SER A 16 -32.72 -5.48 -12.18
C SER A 16 -32.11 -4.15 -12.67
N GLY A 17 -32.34 -3.82 -13.94
CA GLY A 17 -31.93 -2.53 -14.50
C GLY A 17 -32.58 -1.33 -13.79
N ASP A 18 -33.82 -1.49 -13.31
CA ASP A 18 -34.51 -0.43 -12.55
C ASP A 18 -33.84 -0.18 -11.18
N ASP A 19 -33.20 -1.19 -10.58
CA ASP A 19 -32.47 -1.01 -9.32
C ASP A 19 -31.18 -0.21 -9.51
N MET A 20 -30.53 -0.36 -10.68
CA MET A 20 -29.30 0.38 -10.98
C MET A 20 -29.54 1.88 -11.10
N LEU A 21 -30.75 2.31 -11.48
CA LEU A 21 -31.13 3.72 -11.51
C LEU A 21 -31.13 4.36 -10.12
N ASP A 22 -31.38 3.55 -9.08
CA ASP A 22 -31.41 4.00 -7.69
C ASP A 22 -30.00 3.95 -7.02
N PHE A 23 -28.97 3.44 -7.72
CA PHE A 23 -27.63 3.31 -7.16
C PHE A 23 -26.95 4.68 -7.02
N ARG A 24 -26.34 4.89 -5.84
CA ARG A 24 -25.60 6.11 -5.52
C ARG A 24 -24.21 5.75 -4.98
N PRO A 25 -23.22 6.65 -5.11
CA PRO A 25 -21.89 6.44 -4.55
C PRO A 25 -21.93 6.10 -3.05
N ALA A 26 -21.08 5.17 -2.61
CA ALA A 26 -21.02 4.70 -1.22
C ALA A 26 -20.87 5.85 -0.19
N HIS A 27 -20.14 6.90 -0.55
CA HIS A 27 -19.91 8.05 0.33
C HIS A 27 -21.16 8.93 0.55
N GLU A 28 -22.18 8.80 -0.31
CA GLU A 28 -23.46 9.51 -0.16
C GLU A 28 -24.47 8.71 0.67
N VAL A 29 -24.37 7.38 0.66
CA VAL A 29 -25.33 6.49 1.32
C VAL A 29 -24.85 6.00 2.69
N ASP A 30 -23.54 5.85 2.87
CA ASP A 30 -22.93 5.44 4.13
C ASP A 30 -21.52 6.08 4.28
N PRO A 31 -21.46 7.35 4.71
CA PRO A 31 -20.20 8.05 4.91
C PRO A 31 -19.31 7.40 5.97
N GLU A 32 -19.89 6.80 7.02
CA GLU A 32 -19.13 6.17 8.10
C GLU A 32 -18.42 4.90 7.62
N PHE A 33 -19.09 4.06 6.84
CA PHE A 33 -18.47 2.88 6.23
C PHE A 33 -17.26 3.25 5.39
N VAL A 34 -17.37 4.32 4.57
CA VAL A 34 -16.26 4.80 3.75
C VAL A 34 -15.11 5.35 4.59
N ALA A 35 -15.40 6.08 5.66
CA ALA A 35 -14.38 6.60 6.56
C ALA A 35 -13.57 5.48 7.23
N HIS A 36 -14.23 4.42 7.68
CA HIS A 36 -13.58 3.27 8.33
C HIS A 36 -12.90 2.32 7.33
N SER A 37 -13.36 2.28 6.08
CA SER A 37 -12.81 1.42 5.02
C SER A 37 -11.53 1.99 4.36
N LYS A 38 -11.21 3.26 4.57
CA LYS A 38 -9.97 3.89 4.08
C LYS A 38 -8.74 3.49 4.90
N LYS A 39 -8.50 2.19 5.09
CA LYS A 39 -7.18 1.67 5.49
C LYS A 39 -6.26 1.55 4.26
N VAL A 40 -6.11 2.63 3.51
CA VAL A 40 -5.08 2.70 2.47
C VAL A 40 -3.73 2.92 3.16
N ARG A 41 -2.70 2.20 2.70
CA ARG A 41 -1.32 2.48 3.08
C ARG A 41 -1.06 3.96 2.77
N GLY A 42 -0.78 4.75 3.80
CA GLY A 42 -0.51 6.17 3.64
C GLY A 42 0.68 6.43 2.72
N LEU A 43 0.82 7.68 2.27
CA LEU A 43 1.98 8.12 1.50
C LEU A 43 3.29 7.71 2.20
N GLN A 44 4.32 7.44 1.41
CA GLN A 44 5.67 7.15 1.89
C GLN A 44 6.10 8.30 2.84
N LYS A 45 6.27 8.00 4.14
CA LYS A 45 6.61 9.00 5.18
C LYS A 45 8.07 9.48 5.17
N LYS A 46 8.96 8.79 4.46
CA LYS A 46 10.40 9.07 4.35
C LYS A 46 10.75 9.41 2.90
N PRO A 47 11.72 10.32 2.67
CA PRO A 47 12.27 10.55 1.34
C PRO A 47 12.65 9.23 0.67
N THR A 48 12.34 9.10 -0.62
CA THR A 48 12.74 7.94 -1.42
C THR A 48 14.25 7.90 -1.53
N LYS A 49 14.86 6.73 -1.33
CA LYS A 49 16.28 6.53 -1.60
C LYS A 49 16.54 6.80 -3.08
N GLU A 50 17.63 7.49 -3.40
CA GLU A 50 18.04 7.72 -4.77
C GLU A 50 18.80 6.50 -5.30
N SER A 51 18.41 6.00 -6.48
CA SER A 51 19.10 4.87 -7.12
C SER A 51 20.32 5.37 -7.88
N VAL A 52 21.49 5.29 -7.24
CA VAL A 52 22.78 5.65 -7.86
C VAL A 52 23.60 4.40 -8.18
N SER A 53 24.27 4.40 -9.33
CA SER A 53 25.21 3.35 -9.72
C SER A 53 26.63 3.79 -9.35
N ILE A 54 27.23 3.14 -8.35
CA ILE A 54 28.60 3.38 -7.92
C ILE A 54 29.44 2.12 -8.10
N ARG A 55 30.72 2.29 -8.43
CA ARG A 55 31.68 1.18 -8.46
C ARG A 55 32.32 1.06 -7.07
N LEU A 56 32.26 -0.14 -6.51
CA LEU A 56 32.91 -0.51 -5.26
C LEU A 56 34.01 -1.53 -5.56
N SER A 57 35.02 -1.59 -4.69
CA SER A 57 36.07 -2.58 -4.84
C SER A 57 35.54 -4.01 -4.57
N PRO A 58 36.12 -5.04 -5.21
CA PRO A 58 35.64 -6.41 -5.10
C PRO A 58 35.52 -6.92 -3.67
N GLU A 59 36.50 -6.61 -2.81
CA GLU A 59 36.55 -7.02 -1.42
C GLU A 59 35.39 -6.44 -0.58
N VAL A 60 34.98 -5.21 -0.88
CA VAL A 60 33.82 -4.59 -0.23
C VAL A 60 32.55 -5.31 -0.67
N VAL A 61 32.39 -5.55 -1.97
CA VAL A 61 31.20 -6.21 -2.51
C VAL A 61 31.07 -7.64 -1.97
N GLU A 62 32.15 -8.39 -1.94
CA GLU A 62 32.18 -9.77 -1.42
C GLU A 62 31.82 -9.81 0.07
N PHE A 63 32.44 -8.95 0.88
CA PHE A 63 32.16 -8.86 2.31
C PHE A 63 30.68 -8.61 2.60
N PHE A 64 30.07 -7.63 1.94
CA PHE A 64 28.65 -7.33 2.19
C PHE A 64 27.73 -8.40 1.61
N ARG A 65 27.98 -8.92 0.41
CA ARG A 65 27.16 -10.01 -0.17
C ARG A 65 27.16 -11.26 0.71
N GLY A 66 28.27 -11.57 1.36
CA GLY A 66 28.38 -12.68 2.33
C GLY A 66 27.44 -12.55 3.53
N GLN A 67 26.94 -11.34 3.83
CA GLN A 67 26.00 -11.10 4.93
C GLN A 67 24.53 -11.40 4.58
N GLY A 68 24.26 -11.85 3.35
CA GLY A 68 22.95 -12.31 2.92
C GLY A 68 21.95 -11.19 2.59
N ARG A 69 20.65 -11.48 2.80
CA ARG A 69 19.56 -10.59 2.44
C ARG A 69 19.71 -9.23 3.15
N GLY A 70 19.58 -8.15 2.38
CA GLY A 70 19.67 -6.79 2.91
C GLY A 70 21.07 -6.20 2.96
N TRP A 71 22.09 -6.86 2.37
CA TRP A 71 23.46 -6.34 2.34
C TRP A 71 23.58 -4.90 1.80
N GLN A 72 22.79 -4.53 0.79
CA GLN A 72 22.77 -3.15 0.27
C GLN A 72 22.26 -2.14 1.30
N SER A 73 21.31 -2.54 2.17
CA SER A 73 20.83 -1.68 3.25
C SER A 73 21.92 -1.48 4.31
N LYS A 74 22.72 -2.52 4.59
CA LYS A 74 23.86 -2.40 5.51
C LYS A 74 24.95 -1.46 4.97
N VAL A 75 25.20 -1.49 3.65
CA VAL A 75 26.11 -0.52 3.00
C VAL A 75 25.59 0.91 3.21
N ASP A 76 24.31 1.14 2.94
CA ASP A 76 23.65 2.45 3.12
C ASP A 76 23.73 2.95 4.57
N ASP A 77 23.50 2.08 5.56
CA ASP A 77 23.58 2.44 6.99
C ASP A 77 25.00 2.88 7.39
N ILE A 78 26.04 2.22 6.87
CA ILE A 78 27.44 2.59 7.13
C ILE A 78 27.78 3.92 6.48
N LEU A 79 27.40 4.12 5.22
CA LEU A 79 27.61 5.40 4.51
C LEU A 79 26.91 6.54 5.25
N LYS A 80 25.68 6.30 5.72
CA LYS A 80 24.94 7.27 6.52
C LYS A 80 25.62 7.60 7.84
N SER A 81 26.17 6.59 8.53
CA SER A 81 26.94 6.81 9.76
C SER A 81 28.20 7.65 9.50
N HIS A 82 28.90 7.39 8.40
CA HIS A 82 30.08 8.16 8.00
C HIS A 82 29.73 9.62 7.68
N VAL A 83 28.64 9.85 6.92
CA VAL A 83 28.13 11.21 6.64
C VAL A 83 27.75 11.92 7.93
N SER A 84 27.13 11.24 8.89
CA SER A 84 26.73 11.85 10.16
C SER A 84 27.91 12.20 11.07
N SER A 85 29.03 11.51 10.97
CA SER A 85 30.21 11.77 11.81
C SER A 85 31.16 12.82 11.23
N HIS A 86 31.04 13.13 9.93
CA HIS A 86 31.88 14.11 9.22
C HIS A 86 31.08 15.35 8.80
N ARG A 87 29.90 15.53 9.38
CA ARG A 87 29.04 16.69 9.22
C ARG A 87 29.08 17.52 10.49
#